data_AF-A0A1I6ZJX4-F1
#
_entry.id   AF-A0A1I6ZJX4-F1
#
_cell.length_a   1.000
_cell.length_b   1.000
_cell.length_c   1.000
_cell.angle_alpha   90.00
_cell.angle_beta   90.00
_cell.angle_gamma   90.00
#
_symmetry.space_group_name_H-M   'P 1'
#
loop_
_entity.id
_entity.type
_entity.pdbx_description
1 polymer ?
#
loop_
_entity_poly.entity_id
_entity_poly.type
_entity_poly.pdbx_seq_one_letter_code
_entity_poly.pdbx_strand_id
1 'polypeptide(L)'
;MNSRDSFFEEVRVAQDRLINILRCNRDKYNNVDDLVIDSTYEAIYSVLEIIDGFNTTGKKYYLTDCTSEEAINSNSCLHNECENRLMHTIL
;
A
#
# COMPACT_ATOMS: atom_id res chain seq x y z
N MET A 1 2.86 8.91 21.13
CA MET A 1 3.47 8.61 19.81
C MET A 1 3.08 9.73 18.86
N ASN A 2 4.01 10.36 18.14
CA ASN A 2 3.65 11.44 17.19
C ASN A 2 3.05 10.86 15.90
N SER A 3 2.52 11.71 15.02
CA SER A 3 1.84 11.29 13.78
C SER A 3 2.75 10.50 12.84
N ARG A 4 4.03 10.89 12.77
CA ARG A 4 5.07 10.21 11.96
C ARG A 4 5.37 8.82 12.49
N ASP A 5 5.62 8.70 13.79
CA ASP A 5 5.93 7.41 14.41
C ASP A 5 4.72 6.46 14.30
N SER A 6 3.50 6.99 14.38
CA SER A 6 2.28 6.21 14.14
C SER A 6 2.18 5.71 12.71
N PHE A 7 2.53 6.55 11.73
CA PHE A 7 2.54 6.16 10.31
C PHE A 7 3.50 5.00 10.06
N PHE A 8 4.75 5.11 10.54
CA PHE A 8 5.74 4.05 10.32
C PHE A 8 5.42 2.76 11.07
N GLU A 9 4.74 2.85 12.22
CA GLU A 9 4.26 1.65 12.91
C GLU A 9 3.18 0.91 12.09
N GLU A 10 2.25 1.62 11.47
CA GLU A 10 1.27 1.01 10.55
C GLU A 10 1.95 0.38 9.33
N VAL A 11 2.95 1.05 8.76
CA VAL A 11 3.75 0.49 7.64
C VAL A 11 4.45 -0.80 8.06
N ARG A 12 5.06 -0.82 9.27
CA ARG A 12 5.70 -2.01 9.82
C ARG A 12 4.71 -3.15 10.01
N VAL A 13 3.53 -2.87 10.57
CA VAL A 13 2.45 -3.86 10.77
C VAL A 13 1.96 -4.42 9.42
N ALA A 14 1.78 -3.57 8.42
CA ALA A 14 1.40 -4.00 7.07
C ALA A 14 2.47 -4.88 6.44
N GLN A 15 3.75 -4.53 6.57
CA GLN A 15 4.87 -5.35 6.09
C GLN A 15 4.90 -6.72 6.77
N ASP A 16 4.76 -6.78 8.10
CA ASP A 16 4.73 -8.05 8.85
C ASP A 16 3.56 -8.94 8.40
N ARG A 17 2.38 -8.34 8.19
CA ARG A 17 1.19 -9.04 7.67
C ARG A 17 1.44 -9.60 6.27
N LEU A 18 1.98 -8.79 5.37
CA LEU A 18 2.29 -9.17 3.99
C LEU A 18 3.27 -10.36 3.95
N ILE A 19 4.37 -10.29 4.71
CA ILE A 19 5.36 -11.38 4.79
C ILE A 19 4.69 -12.67 5.27
N ASN A 20 3.81 -12.61 6.27
CA ASN A 20 3.11 -13.78 6.77
C ASN A 20 2.16 -14.38 5.73
N ILE A 21 1.40 -13.54 5.00
CA ILE A 21 0.52 -13.99 3.91
C ILE A 21 1.33 -14.69 2.82
N LEU A 22 2.42 -14.06 2.36
CA LEU A 22 3.30 -14.62 1.33
C LEU A 22 3.94 -15.93 1.76
N ARG A 23 4.36 -16.04 3.02
CA ARG A 23 4.89 -17.30 3.58
C ARG A 23 3.83 -18.41 3.57
N CYS A 24 2.61 -18.11 3.98
CA CYS A 24 1.50 -19.07 3.95
C CYS A 24 1.08 -19.47 2.53
N ASN A 25 1.29 -18.58 1.55
CA ASN A 25 0.90 -18.78 0.16
C ASN A 25 2.05 -19.16 -0.76
N ARG A 26 3.26 -19.39 -0.23
CA ARG A 26 4.47 -19.62 -1.05
C ARG A 26 4.28 -20.71 -2.11
N ASP A 27 3.57 -21.77 -1.75
CA ASP A 27 3.34 -22.92 -2.64
C ASP A 27 2.35 -22.63 -3.77
N LYS A 28 1.68 -21.46 -3.78
CA LYS A 28 0.78 -21.02 -4.85
C LYS A 28 1.51 -20.37 -6.03
N TYR A 29 2.78 -20.00 -5.87
CA TYR A 29 3.54 -19.32 -6.91
C TYR A 29 4.38 -20.33 -7.70
N ASN A 30 4.33 -20.23 -9.03
CA ASN A 30 5.04 -21.16 -9.92
C ASN A 30 6.53 -20.85 -10.00
N ASN A 31 6.89 -19.57 -9.83
CA ASN A 31 8.26 -19.09 -9.89
C ASN A 31 8.45 -17.90 -8.92
N VAL A 32 9.71 -17.48 -8.75
CA VAL A 32 10.07 -16.37 -7.86
C VAL A 32 9.60 -15.02 -8.39
N ASP A 33 9.53 -14.85 -9.71
CA ASP A 33 9.10 -13.58 -10.31
C ASP A 33 7.61 -13.32 -10.04
N ASP A 34 6.75 -14.33 -10.15
CA ASP A 34 5.32 -14.25 -9.79
C ASP A 34 5.15 -13.82 -8.33
N LEU A 35 5.92 -14.42 -7.42
CA LEU A 35 5.94 -14.08 -6.00
C LEU A 35 6.38 -12.63 -5.78
N VAL A 36 7.43 -12.18 -6.48
CA VAL A 36 7.96 -10.82 -6.36
C VAL A 36 6.97 -9.78 -6.90
N ILE A 37 6.32 -10.07 -8.03
CA ILE A 37 5.30 -9.18 -8.63
C ILE A 37 4.12 -9.03 -7.68
N ASP A 38 3.54 -10.13 -7.22
CA ASP A 38 2.38 -10.13 -6.33
C ASP A 38 2.69 -9.45 -4.98
N SER A 39 3.83 -9.81 -4.37
CA SER A 39 4.26 -9.17 -3.13
C SER A 39 4.52 -7.67 -3.26
N THR A 40 5.04 -7.22 -4.41
CA THR A 40 5.26 -5.81 -4.67
C THR A 40 3.94 -5.07 -4.84
N TYR A 41 2.99 -5.65 -5.59
CA TYR A 41 1.64 -5.10 -5.75
C TYR A 41 0.96 -4.91 -4.39
N GLU A 42 0.90 -5.98 -3.60
CA GLU A 42 0.25 -5.98 -2.28
C GLU A 42 0.92 -5.00 -1.31
N ALA A 43 2.25 -4.86 -1.36
CA ALA A 43 2.97 -3.90 -0.52
C ALA A 43 2.64 -2.45 -0.88
N ILE A 44 2.61 -2.13 -2.18
CA ILE A 44 2.23 -0.79 -2.65
C ILE A 44 0.78 -0.51 -2.28
N TYR A 45 -0.14 -1.44 -2.57
CA TYR A 45 -1.57 -1.30 -2.25
C TYR A 45 -1.79 -1.05 -0.76
N SER A 46 -1.16 -1.84 0.11
CA SER A 46 -1.27 -1.70 1.57
C SER A 46 -0.78 -0.33 2.08
N VAL A 47 0.30 0.21 1.50
CA VAL A 47 0.77 1.55 1.88
C VAL A 47 -0.23 2.63 1.46
N LEU A 48 -0.86 2.49 0.30
CA LEU A 48 -1.87 3.44 -0.17
C LEU A 48 -3.14 3.36 0.67
N GLU A 49 -3.56 2.17 1.10
CA GLU A 49 -4.64 2.00 2.09
C GLU A 49 -4.32 2.71 3.41
N ILE A 50 -3.08 2.60 3.91
CA ILE A 50 -2.66 3.33 5.11
C ILE A 50 -2.81 4.84 4.90
N ILE A 51 -2.38 5.37 3.75
CA ILE A 51 -2.49 6.79 3.43
C ILE A 51 -3.96 7.22 3.32
N ASP A 52 -4.81 6.41 2.70
CA ASP A 52 -6.23 6.71 2.53
C ASP A 52 -7.04 6.58 3.83
N GLY A 53 -6.45 5.99 4.87
CA GLY A 53 -7.06 5.85 6.19
C GLY A 53 -7.76 4.51 6.43
N PHE A 54 -7.49 3.49 5.61
CA PHE A 54 -7.94 2.11 5.79
C PHE A 54 -7.06 1.31 6.76
N ASN A 55 -6.16 2.00 7.48
CA ASN A 55 -5.35 1.44 8.55
C ASN A 55 -6.14 1.22 9.86
N THR A 56 -5.51 0.57 10.85
CA THR A 56 -6.17 0.21 12.11
C THR A 56 -6.60 1.41 12.96
N THR A 57 -5.99 2.57 12.74
CA THR A 57 -6.31 3.80 13.46
C THR A 57 -7.35 4.68 12.77
N GLY A 58 -7.73 4.37 11.52
CA GLY A 58 -8.62 5.21 10.71
C GLY A 58 -8.03 6.58 10.35
N LYS A 59 -6.72 6.79 10.55
CA LYS A 59 -6.06 8.08 10.27
C LYS A 59 -5.78 8.19 8.79
N LYS A 60 -6.37 9.19 8.14
CA LYS A 60 -6.05 9.57 6.76
C LYS A 60 -4.84 10.49 6.72
N TYR A 61 -3.96 10.26 5.75
CA TYR A 61 -2.81 11.09 5.42
C TYR A 61 -3.02 11.74 4.05
N TYR A 62 -2.48 12.93 3.86
CA TYR A 62 -2.50 13.63 2.58
C TYR A 62 -1.13 13.57 1.93
N LEU A 63 -1.11 13.10 0.68
CA LEU A 63 0.05 13.23 -0.19
C LEU A 63 -0.06 14.59 -0.88
N THR A 64 0.90 15.46 -0.61
CA THR A 64 0.88 16.84 -1.09
C THR A 64 1.98 17.03 -2.14
N ASP A 65 1.61 17.61 -3.28
CA ASP A 65 2.60 18.08 -4.26
C ASP A 65 3.40 19.23 -3.64
N CYS A 66 4.73 19.12 -3.61
CA CYS A 66 5.59 20.11 -2.95
C CYS A 66 5.70 21.44 -3.71
N THR A 67 5.26 21.48 -4.97
CA THR A 67 5.30 22.67 -5.83
C THR A 67 3.99 23.44 -5.74
N SER A 68 2.84 22.75 -5.84
CA SER A 68 1.52 23.39 -5.78
C SER A 68 0.92 23.45 -4.37
N GLU A 69 1.49 22.70 -3.42
CA GLU A 69 0.93 22.47 -2.09
C GLU A 69 -0.47 21.82 -2.09
N GLU A 70 -0.91 21.31 -3.25
CA GLU A 70 -2.20 20.65 -3.40
C GLU A 70 -2.12 19.18 -2.98
N ALA A 71 -3.17 18.71 -2.28
CA ALA A 71 -3.29 17.31 -1.91
C ALA A 71 -3.75 16.46 -3.11
N ILE A 72 -2.90 15.52 -3.50
CA ILE A 72 -3.09 14.58 -4.62
C ILE A 72 -4.27 13.63 -4.36
N ASN A 73 -4.51 13.25 -3.09
CA ASN A 73 -5.56 12.31 -2.67
C ASN A 73 -6.72 13.00 -1.93
N SER A 74 -6.99 14.26 -2.28
CA SER A 74 -8.09 15.04 -1.71
C SER A 74 -9.47 14.47 -2.08
N ASN A 75 -9.64 14.04 -3.33
CA ASN A 75 -10.94 13.63 -3.90
C ASN A 75 -11.00 12.17 -4.37
N SER A 76 -9.96 11.38 -4.14
CA SER A 76 -9.91 9.97 -4.51
C SER A 76 -9.18 9.15 -3.44
N CYS A 77 -9.35 7.83 -3.52
CA CYS A 77 -8.54 6.89 -2.75
C CYS A 77 -7.42 6.37 -3.64
N LEU A 78 -6.18 6.56 -3.20
CA LEU A 78 -5.00 6.14 -3.94
C LEU A 78 -4.95 4.63 -4.19
N HIS A 79 -5.43 3.79 -3.26
CA HIS A 79 -5.45 2.34 -3.46
C HIS A 79 -6.34 1.93 -4.65
N ASN A 80 -7.50 2.59 -4.82
CA ASN A 80 -8.37 2.36 -5.99
C ASN A 80 -7.70 2.82 -7.30
N GLU A 81 -7.04 3.97 -7.29
CA GLU A 81 -6.29 4.46 -8.45
C GLU A 81 -5.12 3.53 -8.81
N CYS A 82 -4.48 2.95 -7.80
CA CYS A 82 -3.41 1.98 -7.96
C CYS A 82 -3.90 0.68 -8.58
N GLU A 83 -4.99 0.11 -8.04
CA GLU A 83 -5.64 -1.07 -8.60
C GLU A 83 -6.04 -0.84 -10.06
N ASN A 84 -6.71 0.27 -10.36
CA ASN A 84 -7.11 0.62 -11.71
C ASN A 84 -5.91 0.69 -12.66
N ARG A 85 -4.82 1.37 -12.27
CA ARG A 85 -3.63 1.53 -13.13
C ARG A 85 -2.88 0.22 -13.34
N LEU A 86 -2.72 -0.57 -12.29
CA LEU A 86 -1.94 -1.81 -12.35
C LEU A 86 -2.72 -2.94 -13.04
N MET A 87 -4.05 -3.03 -12.86
CA MET A 87 -4.90 -3.93 -13.65
C MET A 87 -4.82 -3.63 -15.15
N HIS A 88 -4.56 -2.39 -15.55
CA HIS A 88 -4.41 -1.98 -16.94
C HIS A 88 -2.96 -2.00 -17.47
N THR A 89 -1.96 -2.31 -16.63
CA THR A 89 -0.53 -2.31 -17.02
C THR A 89 0.05 -3.72 -17.15
N ILE A 90 -0.63 -4.76 -16.67
CA ILE A 90 -0.20 -6.15 -16.87
C ILE A 90 -0.60 -6.59 -18.29
N LEU A 91 0.37 -6.45 -19.21
CA LEU A 91 0.37 -7.01 -20.57
C LEU A 91 0.71 -8.50 -20.55
#